data_AF-W7TAG7-F1
#
_entry.id   AF-W7TAG7-F1
#
_cell.length_a   1.000
_cell.length_b   1.000
_cell.length_c   1.000
_cell.angle_alpha   90.00
_cell.angle_beta   90.00
_cell.angle_gamma   90.00
#
_symmetry.space_group_name_H-M   'P 1'
#
loop_
_entity.id
_entity.type
_entity.pdbx_description
1 polymer ?
#
loop_
_entity_poly.entity_id
_entity_poly.type
_entity_poly.pdbx_seq_one_letter_code
_entity_poly.pdbx_strand_id
1 'polypeptide(L)'
;MRENEAIILMKIDTEGNEKRVLVGSRGFFKAQNVLTAIVEVTPGAKIWENNSITKEEVVETLQELVNYGYWIISLWDYSVHRTTESIAKYMESPTFIQTDFVITVDKDLRALIGNQDTLDPNQIKI
;
A
#
# COMPACT_ATOMS: atom_id res chain seq x y z
N MET A 1 13.08 -9.42 -28.00
CA MET A 1 12.44 -8.52 -27.02
C MET A 1 13.06 -8.86 -25.68
N ARG A 2 13.69 -7.90 -24.99
CA ARG A 2 14.13 -8.14 -23.60
C ARG A 2 12.86 -8.40 -22.79
N GLU A 3 12.83 -9.47 -22.00
CA GLU A 3 11.81 -9.65 -20.97
C GLU A 3 11.70 -8.33 -20.22
N ASN A 4 10.48 -7.82 -19.99
CA ASN A 4 10.30 -6.61 -19.19
C ASN A 4 10.89 -6.91 -17.81
N GLU A 5 12.08 -6.38 -17.53
CA GLU A 5 12.71 -6.51 -16.23
C GLU A 5 11.79 -5.90 -15.19
N ALA A 6 11.39 -6.70 -14.21
CA ALA A 6 10.54 -6.24 -13.12
C ALA A 6 11.28 -5.17 -12.31
N ILE A 7 10.58 -4.09 -11.98
CA ILE A 7 11.01 -3.11 -10.99
C ILE A 7 10.92 -3.80 -9.63
N ILE A 8 12.05 -4.12 -9.03
CA ILE A 8 12.12 -4.81 -7.74
C ILE A 8 11.50 -3.93 -6.64
N LEU A 9 11.90 -2.66 -6.62
CA LEU A 9 11.45 -1.69 -5.62
C LEU A 9 11.16 -0.34 -6.26
N MET A 10 10.02 0.25 -5.90
CA MET A 10 9.64 1.62 -6.27
C MET A 10 9.28 2.41 -5.00
N LYS A 11 9.90 3.57 -4.78
CA LYS A 11 9.39 4.54 -3.79
C LYS A 11 8.50 5.54 -4.52
N ILE A 12 7.31 5.75 -3.98
CA ILE A 12 6.35 6.73 -4.44
C ILE A 12 6.11 7.69 -3.29
N ASP A 13 6.46 8.94 -3.54
CA ASP A 13 6.23 10.05 -2.63
C ASP A 13 5.00 10.80 -3.12
N THR A 14 3.95 10.84 -2.31
CA THR A 14 2.64 11.34 -2.76
C THR A 14 2.37 12.76 -2.31
N GLU A 15 2.99 13.23 -1.22
CA GLU A 15 2.79 14.57 -0.65
C GLU A 15 1.30 14.85 -0.41
N GLY A 16 0.54 13.80 -0.05
CA GLY A 16 -0.91 13.81 0.12
C GLY A 16 -1.73 14.02 -1.16
N ASN A 17 -1.16 13.62 -2.31
CA ASN A 17 -1.78 13.62 -3.65
C ASN A 17 -1.96 12.18 -4.19
N GLU A 18 -2.17 11.21 -3.29
CA GLU A 18 -2.19 9.76 -3.51
C GLU A 18 -3.06 9.41 -4.71
N LYS A 19 -4.26 9.97 -4.81
CA LYS A 19 -5.17 9.72 -5.93
C LYS A 19 -4.49 9.95 -7.27
N ARG A 20 -3.90 11.13 -7.47
CA ARG A 20 -3.35 11.53 -8.78
C ARG A 20 -2.05 10.81 -9.07
N VAL A 21 -1.17 10.69 -8.08
CA VAL A 21 0.13 10.03 -8.21
C VAL A 21 -0.05 8.53 -8.48
N LEU A 22 -0.91 7.86 -7.71
CA LEU A 22 -1.16 6.43 -7.89
C LEU A 22 -1.88 6.13 -9.20
N VAL A 23 -2.85 6.96 -9.62
CA VAL A 23 -3.46 6.85 -10.96
C VAL A 23 -2.41 6.99 -12.06
N GLY A 24 -1.47 7.93 -11.94
CA GLY A 24 -0.36 8.07 -12.89
C GLY A 24 0.54 6.84 -12.97
N SER A 25 0.71 6.12 -11.85
CA SER A 25 1.52 4.90 -11.78
C SER A 25 0.77 3.59 -12.10
N ARG A 26 -0.56 3.66 -12.31
CA ARG A 26 -1.45 2.49 -12.45
C ARG A 26 -0.99 1.48 -13.50
N GLY A 27 -0.41 1.93 -14.61
CA GLY A 27 0.09 1.06 -15.67
C GLY A 27 1.14 0.06 -15.17
N PHE A 28 2.03 0.49 -14.27
CA PHE A 28 3.06 -0.37 -13.69
C PHE A 28 2.48 -1.42 -12.74
N PHE A 29 1.55 -1.00 -11.87
CA PHE A 29 0.87 -1.90 -10.92
C PHE A 29 -0.04 -2.90 -11.63
N LYS A 30 -0.85 -2.45 -12.60
CA LYS A 30 -1.76 -3.33 -13.34
C LYS A 30 -1.02 -4.41 -14.12
N ALA A 31 0.14 -4.08 -14.69
CA ALA A 31 1.01 -5.05 -15.36
C ALA A 31 1.80 -5.94 -14.38
N GLN A 32 1.73 -5.67 -13.07
CA GLN A 32 2.57 -6.27 -12.03
C GLN A 32 4.07 -6.14 -12.32
N ASN A 33 4.48 -5.06 -12.99
CA ASN A 33 5.89 -4.79 -13.25
C ASN A 33 6.65 -4.32 -12.00
N VAL A 34 5.94 -3.96 -10.92
CA VAL A 34 6.53 -3.52 -9.66
C VAL A 34 6.34 -4.62 -8.63
N LEU A 35 7.42 -5.27 -8.19
CA LEU A 35 7.33 -6.34 -7.19
C LEU A 35 6.93 -5.78 -5.83
N THR A 36 7.59 -4.69 -5.41
CA THR A 36 7.28 -3.98 -4.17
C THR A 36 7.32 -2.47 -4.40
N ALA A 37 6.35 -1.76 -3.86
CA ALA A 37 6.35 -0.31 -3.76
C ALA A 37 6.27 0.13 -2.30
N ILE A 38 6.91 1.25 -1.99
CA ILE A 38 6.70 1.98 -0.73
C ILE A 38 5.99 3.27 -1.12
N VAL A 39 4.79 3.48 -0.62
CA VAL A 39 3.92 4.59 -1.02
C VAL A 39 3.56 5.41 0.21
N GLU A 40 3.88 6.70 0.17
CA GLU A 40 3.43 7.61 1.23
C GLU A 40 1.90 7.79 1.18
N VAL A 41 1.26 7.76 2.36
CA VAL A 41 -0.16 8.04 2.56
C VAL A 41 -0.34 9.00 3.73
N THR A 42 -1.03 10.11 3.48
CA THR A 42 -1.07 11.32 4.30
C THR A 42 -2.51 11.81 4.51
N PRO A 43 -3.34 11.07 5.28
CA PRO A 43 -4.72 11.44 5.57
C PRO A 43 -4.86 12.64 6.53
N GLY A 44 -3.79 12.97 7.26
CA GLY A 44 -3.82 13.99 8.31
C GLY A 44 -3.78 15.43 7.81
N ALA A 45 -3.83 16.36 8.76
CA ALA A 45 -3.66 17.81 8.55
C ALA A 45 -4.54 18.44 7.44
N LYS A 46 -5.68 17.81 7.12
CA LYS A 46 -6.59 18.21 6.03
C LYS A 46 -5.91 18.26 4.64
N ILE A 47 -4.82 17.52 4.45
CA ILE A 47 -4.03 17.61 3.21
C ILE A 47 -4.86 17.16 2.00
N TRP A 48 -5.63 16.08 2.12
CA TRP A 48 -6.54 15.65 1.05
C TRP A 48 -7.58 16.70 0.70
N GLU A 49 -8.23 17.31 1.71
CA GLU A 49 -9.20 18.39 1.50
C GLU A 49 -8.55 19.58 0.76
N ASN A 50 -7.35 19.99 1.20
CA ASN A 50 -6.59 21.06 0.57
C ASN A 50 -6.22 20.75 -0.89
N ASN A 51 -6.02 19.48 -1.22
CA ASN A 51 -5.73 18.99 -2.56
C ASN A 51 -6.98 18.67 -3.40
N SER A 52 -8.19 18.91 -2.85
CA SER A 52 -9.47 18.52 -3.47
C SER A 52 -9.54 17.02 -3.80
N ILE A 53 -9.08 16.20 -2.86
CA ILE A 53 -9.14 14.73 -2.91
C ILE A 53 -10.02 14.28 -1.76
N THR A 54 -10.97 13.38 -2.02
CA THR A 54 -11.76 12.77 -0.96
C THR A 54 -11.07 11.51 -0.43
N LYS A 55 -11.40 11.16 0.82
CA LYS A 55 -10.97 9.88 1.39
C LYS A 55 -11.42 8.70 0.52
N GLU A 56 -12.65 8.76 0.02
CA GLU A 56 -13.25 7.72 -0.81
C GLU A 56 -12.43 7.50 -2.08
N GLU A 57 -11.96 8.58 -2.72
CA GLU A 57 -11.10 8.47 -3.91
C GLU A 57 -9.76 7.80 -3.63
N VAL A 58 -9.14 8.08 -2.47
CA VAL A 58 -7.90 7.42 -2.03
C VAL A 58 -8.17 5.94 -1.75
N VAL A 59 -9.23 5.63 -1.01
CA VAL A 59 -9.64 4.26 -0.70
C VAL A 59 -9.89 3.45 -1.96
N GLU A 60 -10.63 3.98 -2.93
CA GLU A 60 -10.87 3.33 -4.22
C GLU A 60 -9.55 3.01 -4.96
N THR A 61 -8.58 3.91 -4.86
CA THR A 61 -7.27 3.73 -5.51
C THR A 61 -6.46 2.62 -4.82
N LEU A 62 -6.50 2.55 -3.49
CA LEU A 62 -5.86 1.46 -2.74
C LEU A 62 -6.56 0.11 -2.98
N GLN A 63 -7.89 0.10 -3.01
CA GLN A 63 -8.69 -1.08 -3.36
C GLN A 63 -8.36 -1.59 -4.75
N GLU A 64 -8.13 -0.70 -5.71
CA GLU A 64 -7.70 -1.07 -7.05
C GLU A 64 -6.35 -1.81 -7.06
N LEU A 65 -5.37 -1.36 -6.25
CA LEU A 65 -4.08 -2.06 -6.11
C LEU A 65 -4.26 -3.45 -5.51
N VAL A 66 -5.15 -3.60 -4.52
CA VAL A 66 -5.51 -4.91 -3.97
C VAL A 66 -6.16 -5.82 -5.03
N ASN A 67 -7.02 -5.28 -5.89
CA ASN A 67 -7.62 -6.02 -7.00
C ASN A 67 -6.60 -6.43 -8.08
N TYR A 68 -5.51 -5.67 -8.25
CA TYR A 68 -4.35 -6.12 -9.03
C TYR A 68 -3.53 -7.20 -8.33
N GLY A 69 -3.99 -7.65 -7.17
CA GLY A 69 -3.41 -8.76 -6.44
C GLY A 69 -2.30 -8.34 -5.50
N TYR A 70 -2.09 -7.05 -5.20
CA TYR A 70 -1.12 -6.57 -4.22
C TYR A 70 -1.61 -6.75 -2.78
N TRP A 71 -0.67 -6.95 -1.86
CA TRP A 71 -0.92 -6.83 -0.41
C TRP A 71 -0.46 -5.44 0.01
N ILE A 72 -1.22 -4.79 0.87
CA ILE A 72 -0.87 -3.48 1.42
C ILE A 72 -0.54 -3.67 2.91
N ILE A 73 0.64 -3.26 3.32
CA ILE A 73 1.10 -3.30 4.71
C ILE A 73 1.32 -1.87 5.18
N SER A 74 0.65 -1.48 6.26
CA SER A 74 0.87 -0.18 6.87
C SER A 74 2.15 -0.20 7.70
N LEU A 75 3.10 0.72 7.46
CA LEU A 75 4.29 0.86 8.32
C LEU A 75 3.99 1.62 9.62
N TRP A 76 2.75 2.08 9.82
CA TRP A 76 2.32 2.69 11.07
C TRP A 76 2.15 1.63 12.18
N ASP A 77 1.47 0.53 11.87
CA ASP A 77 1.07 -0.49 12.85
C ASP A 77 1.31 -1.93 12.36
N TYR A 78 1.95 -2.09 11.20
CA TYR A 78 2.23 -3.38 10.56
C TYR A 78 0.99 -4.21 10.20
N SER A 79 -0.19 -3.60 10.17
CA SER A 79 -1.40 -4.26 9.70
C SER A 79 -1.30 -4.61 8.20
N VAL A 80 -1.85 -5.77 7.84
CA VAL A 80 -1.77 -6.34 6.49
C VAL A 80 -3.17 -6.42 5.89
N HIS A 81 -3.34 -5.84 4.71
CA HIS A 81 -4.61 -5.77 3.99
C HIS A 81 -4.50 -6.52 2.65
N ARG A 82 -5.28 -7.59 2.55
CA ARG A 82 -5.28 -8.52 1.41
C ARG A 82 -6.57 -8.47 0.58
N THR A 83 -7.59 -7.75 1.06
CA THR A 83 -8.88 -7.61 0.40
C THR A 83 -9.32 -6.16 0.37
N THR A 84 -10.20 -5.84 -0.57
CA THR A 84 -10.79 -4.52 -0.76
C THR A 84 -11.55 -4.03 0.47
N GLU A 85 -12.21 -4.94 1.19
CA GLU A 85 -12.96 -4.63 2.41
C GLU A 85 -12.03 -4.31 3.58
N SER A 86 -10.93 -5.06 3.70
CA SER A 86 -9.94 -4.86 4.76
C SER A 86 -9.27 -3.50 4.67
N ILE A 87 -8.80 -3.10 3.47
CA ILE A 87 -8.15 -1.80 3.29
C ILE A 87 -9.15 -0.65 3.41
N ALA A 88 -10.38 -0.80 2.91
CA ALA A 88 -11.41 0.21 3.09
C ALA A 88 -11.71 0.46 4.55
N LYS A 89 -11.94 -0.61 5.32
CA LYS A 89 -12.20 -0.53 6.77
C LYS A 89 -11.03 0.13 7.51
N TYR A 90 -9.79 -0.21 7.16
CA TYR A 90 -8.61 0.40 7.77
C TYR A 90 -8.54 1.91 7.54
N MET A 91 -8.89 2.33 6.33
CA MET A 91 -8.84 3.72 5.91
C MET A 91 -10.10 4.53 6.26
N GLU A 92 -11.14 3.92 6.83
CA GLU A 92 -12.37 4.64 7.25
C GLU A 92 -12.07 5.73 8.29
N SER A 93 -11.15 5.44 9.22
CA SER A 93 -10.71 6.33 10.30
C SER A 93 -9.22 6.10 10.59
N PRO A 94 -8.31 6.62 9.74
CA PRO A 94 -6.88 6.44 9.91
C PRO A 94 -6.40 7.04 11.24
N THR A 95 -5.53 6.33 11.95
CA THR A 95 -5.00 6.77 13.27
C THR A 95 -3.64 7.47 13.17
N PHE A 96 -3.15 7.70 11.96
CA PHE A 96 -1.89 8.35 11.64
C PHE A 96 -2.10 9.64 10.85
N ILE A 97 -1.14 10.56 10.92
CA ILE A 97 -1.13 11.78 10.11
C ILE A 97 -0.55 11.48 8.72
N GLN A 98 0.56 10.76 8.71
CA GLN A 98 1.33 10.36 7.54
C GLN A 98 2.03 9.04 7.86
N THR A 99 2.07 8.13 6.90
CA THR A 99 2.83 6.89 6.99
C THR A 99 3.20 6.39 5.60
N ASP A 100 4.03 5.36 5.55
CA ASP A 100 4.33 4.62 4.33
C ASP A 100 3.55 3.31 4.31
N PHE A 101 3.00 2.97 3.15
CA PHE A 101 2.46 1.65 2.85
C PHE A 101 3.44 0.86 1.99
N VAL A 102 3.76 -0.35 2.43
CA VAL A 102 4.42 -1.33 1.58
C VAL A 102 3.35 -2.04 0.77
N ILE A 103 3.43 -1.93 -0.56
CA ILE A 103 2.47 -2.49 -1.51
C ILE A 103 3.21 -3.53 -2.34
N THR A 104 2.94 -4.82 -2.15
CA THR A 104 3.79 -5.88 -2.71
C THR A 104 3.04 -7.04 -3.35
N VAL A 105 3.59 -7.59 -4.43
CA VAL A 105 3.29 -8.91 -5.04
C VAL A 105 4.43 -9.91 -4.86
N ASP A 106 5.52 -9.50 -4.23
CA ASP A 106 6.70 -10.34 -3.97
C ASP A 106 6.33 -11.55 -3.09
N LYS A 107 6.60 -12.76 -3.59
CA LYS A 107 6.22 -14.00 -2.92
C LYS A 107 7.03 -14.26 -1.65
N ASP A 108 8.30 -13.86 -1.63
CA ASP A 108 9.20 -14.11 -0.50
C ASP A 108 8.85 -13.18 0.65
N LEU A 109 8.58 -11.90 0.35
CA LEU A 109 8.08 -10.96 1.34
C LEU A 109 6.71 -11.40 1.91
N ARG A 110 5.81 -11.88 1.04
CA ARG A 110 4.52 -12.42 1.48
C ARG A 110 4.65 -13.67 2.34
N ALA A 111 5.58 -14.56 2.03
CA ALA A 111 5.84 -15.73 2.85
C ALA A 111 6.36 -15.34 4.24
N LEU A 112 7.27 -14.36 4.30
CA LEU A 112 7.78 -13.82 5.56
C LEU A 112 6.64 -13.24 6.43
N ILE A 113 5.76 -12.43 5.84
CA ILE A 113 4.64 -11.80 6.53
C ILE A 113 3.56 -12.82 6.90
N GLY A 114 3.21 -13.73 5.99
CA GLY A 114 2.21 -14.78 6.24
C GLY A 114 2.63 -15.74 7.35
N ASN A 115 3.94 -15.96 7.52
CA ASN A 115 4.46 -16.72 8.67
C ASN A 115 4.31 -15.93 9.98
N GLN A 116 4.37 -14.59 9.98
CA GLN A 116 4.16 -13.79 11.19
C GLN A 116 2.73 -13.85 11.72
N ASP A 117 1.71 -14.04 10.87
CA ASP A 117 0.33 -14.31 11.30
C ASP A 117 0.23 -15.58 12.18
N THR A 118 1.22 -16.48 12.08
CA THR A 118 1.31 -17.74 12.84
C THR A 118 2.31 -17.71 13.98
N LEU A 119 3.12 -16.64 14.10
CA LEU A 119 4.13 -16.50 15.14
C LEU A 119 3.53 -15.77 16.34
N ASP A 120 3.58 -16.41 17.51
CA ASP A 120 3.24 -15.78 18.79
C ASP A 120 4.14 -14.56 19.01
N PRO A 121 3.59 -13.35 19.22
CA PRO A 121 4.36 -12.13 19.49
C PRO A 121 5.36 -12.27 20.63
N ASN A 122 5.15 -13.21 21.57
CA ASN A 122 6.05 -13.49 22.68
C ASN A 122 7.27 -14.34 22.30
N GLN A 123 7.35 -14.85 21.06
CA GLN A 123 8.47 -15.64 20.56
C GLN A 123 9.52 -14.82 19.81
N ILE A 124 9.27 -13.54 19.53
CA ILE A 124 10.28 -12.65 18.96
C ILE A 124 11.18 -12.14 20.09
N LYS A 125 12.21 -12.92 20.43
CA LYS A 125 13.33 -12.43 21.24
C LYS A 125 14.36 -11.82 20.29
N ILE A 126 14.56 -10.51 20.40
CA ILE A 126 15.73 -9.81 19.86
C ILE A 126 16.90 -10.01 20.82
#